data_AF-A0A371M8K1-F1
#
_entry.id   AF-A0A371M8K1-F1
#
_cell.length_a   1.000
_cell.length_b   1.000
_cell.length_c   1.000
_cell.angle_alpha   90.00
_cell.angle_beta   90.00
_cell.angle_gamma   90.00
#
_symmetry.space_group_name_H-M   'P 1'
#
loop_
_entity.id
_entity.type
_entity.pdbx_description
1 polymer ?
#
loop_
_entity_poly.entity_id
_entity_poly.type
_entity_poly.pdbx_seq_one_letter_code
_entity_poly.pdbx_strand_id
1 'polypeptide(L)'
;MYHACHGRHDGLQGVLVEGGNPGLEDEQQRRDRCEQDARWAARFRSEPIAEVLADWYQQPVFKELSHVHRQALIAARSVNSGPAIADMLEATSLGRQPYLAPQLRQLTGPLRVLCGENDPKFQRLARDAGLPLRIVPQAGHNAHLANPQDFVAELQTFLVNPG
;
A
#
# COMPACT_ATOMS: atom_id res chain seq x y z
N MET A 1 -2.57 -4.73 7.99
CA MET A 1 -3.48 -3.91 8.82
C MET A 1 -4.71 -4.69 9.27
N TYR A 2 -5.59 -5.16 8.38
CA TYR A 2 -6.82 -5.88 8.77
C TYR A 2 -6.59 -7.03 9.78
N HIS A 3 -5.64 -7.93 9.49
CA HIS A 3 -5.28 -9.01 10.42
C HIS A 3 -4.79 -8.49 11.78
N ALA A 4 -4.08 -7.37 11.83
CA ALA A 4 -3.63 -6.80 13.10
C ALA A 4 -4.79 -6.20 13.92
N CYS A 5 -5.89 -5.81 13.27
CA CYS A 5 -7.06 -5.24 13.95
C CYS A 5 -8.10 -6.29 14.36
N HIS A 6 -8.19 -7.41 13.64
CA HIS A 6 -9.28 -8.38 13.78
C HIS A 6 -8.83 -9.84 13.93
N GLY A 7 -7.53 -10.11 13.79
CA GLY A 7 -6.96 -11.46 13.86
C GLY A 7 -6.66 -11.91 15.28
N ARG A 8 -6.06 -13.09 15.40
CA ARG A 8 -5.44 -13.53 16.66
C ARG A 8 -4.05 -12.92 16.76
N HIS A 9 -3.74 -12.33 17.91
CA HIS A 9 -2.49 -11.58 18.10
C HIS A 9 -1.39 -12.42 18.78
N ASP A 10 -1.62 -13.72 19.00
CA ASP A 10 -0.66 -14.61 19.65
C ASP A 10 0.67 -14.61 18.88
N GLY A 11 1.72 -14.12 19.54
CA GLY A 11 3.06 -14.00 18.97
C GLY A 11 3.33 -12.74 18.13
N LEU A 12 2.34 -11.87 17.88
CA LEU A 12 2.55 -10.62 17.14
C LEU A 12 3.30 -9.59 18.01
N GLN A 13 4.54 -9.25 17.62
CA GLN A 13 5.40 -8.32 18.37
C GLN A 13 5.31 -6.87 17.89
N GLY A 14 4.74 -6.62 16.72
CA GLY A 14 4.61 -5.29 16.17
C GLY A 14 4.16 -5.29 14.71
N VAL A 15 3.75 -4.13 14.23
CA VAL A 15 3.29 -3.91 12.86
C VAL A 15 4.02 -2.71 12.27
N LEU A 16 4.73 -2.93 11.17
CA LEU A 16 5.27 -1.86 10.34
C LEU A 16 4.52 -1.86 9.00
N VAL A 17 4.02 -0.70 8.60
CA VAL A 17 3.25 -0.52 7.37
C VAL A 17 3.97 0.49 6.49
N GLU A 18 4.28 0.13 5.25
CA GLU A 18 4.75 1.08 4.24
C GLU A 18 3.58 1.47 3.34
N GLY A 19 3.31 2.77 3.19
CA GLY A 19 2.35 3.27 2.19
C GLY A 19 0.94 2.65 2.26
N GLY A 20 0.51 2.17 3.43
CA GLY A 20 -0.78 1.51 3.59
C GLY A 20 -1.93 2.52 3.75
N ASN A 21 -3.07 2.26 3.10
CA ASN A 21 -4.29 3.02 3.33
C ASN A 21 -5.11 2.39 4.49
N PRO A 22 -5.42 3.12 5.58
CA PRO A 22 -6.17 2.58 6.71
C PRO A 22 -7.63 2.24 6.37
N GLY A 23 -8.14 2.68 5.22
CA GLY A 23 -9.50 2.46 4.75
C GLY A 23 -10.14 3.76 4.30
N LEU A 24 -11.28 3.66 3.62
CA LEU A 24 -12.08 4.81 3.19
C LEU A 24 -13.25 4.96 4.16
N GLU A 25 -13.44 6.16 4.71
CA GLU A 25 -14.54 6.45 5.64
C GLU A 25 -15.88 6.58 4.93
N ASP A 26 -15.87 7.18 3.74
CA ASP A 26 -17.08 7.50 2.98
C ASP A 26 -17.55 6.32 2.12
N GLU A 27 -18.84 6.01 2.21
CA GLU A 27 -19.47 4.89 1.47
C GLU A 27 -19.45 5.10 -0.05
N GLN A 28 -19.52 6.35 -0.52
CA GLN A 28 -19.42 6.63 -1.95
C GLN A 28 -18.00 6.36 -2.45
N GLN A 29 -16.97 6.84 -1.74
CA GLN A 29 -15.57 6.55 -2.06
C GLN A 29 -15.27 5.05 -2.08
N ARG A 30 -15.87 4.28 -1.18
CA ARG A 30 -15.77 2.81 -1.16
C ARG A 30 -16.39 2.17 -2.39
N ARG A 31 -17.60 2.62 -2.78
CA ARG A 31 -18.27 2.14 -4.00
C ARG A 31 -17.45 2.48 -5.25
N ASP A 32 -17.00 3.72 -5.37
CA ASP A 32 -16.17 4.18 -6.49
C ASP A 32 -14.87 3.38 -6.60
N ARG A 33 -14.23 3.07 -5.46
CA ARG A 33 -13.04 2.22 -5.41
C ARG A 33 -13.36 0.78 -5.85
N CYS A 34 -14.43 0.17 -5.35
CA CYS A 34 -14.85 -1.16 -5.78
C CYS A 34 -15.10 -1.23 -7.30
N GLU A 35 -15.76 -0.22 -7.86
CA GLU A 35 -16.00 -0.14 -9.31
C GLU A 35 -14.69 0.03 -10.09
N GLN A 36 -13.79 0.89 -9.62
CA GLN A 36 -12.48 1.07 -10.25
C GLN A 36 -11.66 -0.23 -10.23
N ASP A 37 -11.63 -0.91 -9.09
CA ASP A 37 -10.89 -2.17 -8.93
C ASP A 37 -11.51 -3.29 -9.78
N ALA A 38 -12.85 -3.36 -9.89
CA ALA A 38 -13.54 -4.29 -10.78
C ALA A 38 -13.23 -4.03 -12.27
N ARG A 39 -13.11 -2.77 -12.69
CA ARG A 39 -12.66 -2.42 -14.05
C ARG A 39 -11.24 -2.93 -14.29
N TRP A 40 -10.31 -2.70 -13.37
CA TRP A 40 -8.94 -3.24 -13.48
C TRP A 40 -8.91 -4.76 -13.51
N ALA A 41 -9.69 -5.41 -12.65
CA ALA A 41 -9.79 -6.86 -12.60
C ALA A 41 -10.31 -7.45 -13.92
N ALA A 42 -11.33 -6.81 -14.54
CA ALA A 42 -11.80 -7.19 -15.86
C ALA A 42 -10.66 -7.12 -16.90
N ARG A 43 -9.90 -6.02 -16.93
CA ARG A 43 -8.74 -5.87 -17.84
C ARG A 43 -7.70 -6.96 -17.61
N PHE A 44 -7.31 -7.23 -16.37
CA PHE A 44 -6.34 -8.29 -16.06
C PHE A 44 -6.82 -9.69 -16.47
N ARG A 45 -8.13 -9.93 -16.57
CA ARG A 45 -8.70 -11.21 -17.04
C ARG A 45 -8.73 -11.32 -18.56
N SER A 46 -8.88 -10.21 -19.29
CA SER A 46 -9.18 -10.23 -20.73
C SER A 46 -8.09 -9.65 -21.64
N GLU A 47 -7.19 -8.84 -21.12
CA GLU A 47 -6.14 -8.15 -21.90
C GLU A 47 -4.74 -8.73 -21.60
N PRO A 48 -3.77 -8.58 -22.52
CA PRO A 48 -2.37 -8.91 -22.24
C PRO A 48 -1.84 -8.13 -21.02
N ILE A 49 -1.30 -8.86 -20.04
CA ILE A 49 -0.89 -8.26 -18.76
C ILE A 49 0.10 -7.09 -18.91
N ALA A 50 1.00 -7.14 -19.90
CA ALA A 50 1.96 -6.07 -20.14
C ALA A 50 1.29 -4.74 -20.54
N GLU A 51 0.18 -4.80 -21.30
CA GLU A 51 -0.61 -3.62 -21.69
C GLU A 51 -1.36 -3.04 -20.50
N VAL A 52 -2.00 -3.91 -19.70
CA VAL A 52 -2.68 -3.50 -18.46
C VAL A 52 -1.68 -2.85 -17.49
N LEU A 53 -0.48 -3.41 -17.36
CA LEU A 53 0.59 -2.86 -16.52
C LEU A 53 1.11 -1.51 -17.05
N ALA A 54 1.18 -1.32 -18.37
CA ALA A 54 1.60 -0.05 -18.96
C ALA A 54 0.65 1.11 -18.56
N ASP A 55 -0.64 0.84 -18.44
CA ASP A 55 -1.61 1.81 -17.91
C ASP A 55 -1.60 1.87 -16.39
N TRP A 56 -1.43 0.71 -15.72
CA TRP A 56 -1.38 0.63 -14.26
C TRP A 56 -0.31 1.57 -13.68
N TYR A 57 0.87 1.60 -14.29
CA TYR A 57 1.99 2.46 -13.86
C TYR A 57 1.88 3.92 -14.33
N GLN A 58 0.81 4.31 -15.02
CA GLN A 58 0.47 5.71 -15.27
C GLN A 58 -0.44 6.32 -14.20
N GLN A 59 -0.94 5.51 -13.26
CA GLN A 59 -1.81 6.00 -12.18
C GLN A 59 -1.09 7.06 -11.32
N PRO A 60 -1.81 8.03 -10.72
CA PRO A 60 -1.20 9.15 -9.99
C PRO A 60 -0.27 8.77 -8.84
N VAL A 61 -0.46 7.60 -8.23
CA VAL A 61 0.43 7.08 -7.16
C VAL A 61 1.83 6.74 -7.67
N PHE A 62 1.99 6.52 -8.98
CA PHE A 62 3.25 6.19 -9.66
C PHE A 62 3.81 7.36 -10.47
N LYS A 63 3.31 8.59 -10.28
CA LYS A 63 3.75 9.77 -11.04
C LYS A 63 5.25 10.02 -10.97
N GLU A 64 5.89 9.70 -9.84
CA GLU A 64 7.32 9.91 -9.59
C GLU A 64 8.24 8.87 -10.27
N LEU A 65 7.67 7.81 -10.85
CA LEU A 65 8.46 6.80 -11.55
C LEU A 65 8.94 7.34 -12.91
N SER A 66 10.25 7.28 -13.14
CA SER A 66 10.85 7.53 -14.45
C SER A 66 10.39 6.50 -15.49
N HIS A 67 10.52 6.83 -16.77
CA HIS A 67 10.20 5.90 -17.86
C HIS A 67 10.98 4.58 -17.73
N VAL A 68 12.27 4.64 -17.42
CA VAL A 68 13.12 3.46 -17.24
C VAL A 68 12.62 2.58 -16.09
N HIS A 69 12.27 3.19 -14.95
CA HIS A 69 11.73 2.44 -13.81
C HIS A 69 10.36 1.81 -14.12
N ARG A 70 9.49 2.49 -14.87
CA ARG A 70 8.21 1.90 -15.30
C ARG A 70 8.43 0.69 -16.20
N GLN A 71 9.30 0.78 -17.20
CA GLN A 71 9.62 -0.34 -18.08
C GLN A 71 10.17 -1.56 -17.31
N ALA A 72 11.08 -1.32 -16.35
CA ALA A 72 11.62 -2.38 -15.51
C ALA A 72 10.51 -3.08 -14.68
N LEU A 73 9.58 -2.31 -14.11
CA LEU A 73 8.45 -2.86 -13.35
C LEU A 73 7.46 -3.63 -14.24
N ILE A 74 7.14 -3.12 -15.43
CA ILE A 74 6.27 -3.81 -16.40
C ILE A 74 6.90 -5.16 -16.75
N ALA A 75 8.18 -5.19 -17.14
CA ALA A 75 8.89 -6.42 -17.46
C ALA A 75 8.88 -7.40 -16.28
N ALA A 76 9.21 -6.93 -15.07
CA ALA A 76 9.25 -7.76 -13.87
C ALA A 76 7.88 -8.30 -13.44
N ARG A 77 6.78 -7.60 -13.72
CA ARG A 77 5.42 -8.00 -13.31
C ARG A 77 4.64 -8.72 -14.41
N SER A 78 5.07 -8.66 -15.65
CA SER A 78 4.38 -9.33 -16.78
C SER A 78 4.40 -10.85 -16.70
N VAL A 79 5.22 -11.44 -15.82
CA VAL A 79 5.26 -12.90 -15.58
C VAL A 79 4.13 -13.40 -14.66
N ASN A 80 3.33 -12.50 -14.08
CA ASN A 80 2.23 -12.89 -13.20
C ASN A 80 1.02 -13.40 -14.00
N SER A 81 0.16 -14.16 -13.31
CA SER A 81 -1.15 -14.55 -13.84
C SER A 81 -2.15 -13.40 -13.70
N GLY A 82 -2.63 -12.88 -14.84
CA GLY A 82 -3.65 -11.84 -14.90
C GLY A 82 -4.93 -12.21 -14.11
N PRO A 83 -5.55 -13.38 -14.36
CA PRO A 83 -6.72 -13.82 -13.59
C PRO A 83 -6.47 -13.90 -12.08
N ALA A 84 -5.31 -14.38 -11.64
CA ALA A 84 -4.99 -14.44 -10.22
C ALA A 84 -4.83 -13.04 -9.59
N ILE A 85 -4.26 -12.08 -10.33
CA ILE A 85 -4.20 -10.68 -9.90
C ILE A 85 -5.62 -10.11 -9.77
N ALA A 86 -6.49 -10.36 -10.74
CA ALA A 86 -7.87 -9.88 -10.75
C ALA A 86 -8.65 -10.39 -9.52
N ASP A 87 -8.55 -11.69 -9.24
CA ASP A 87 -9.22 -12.30 -8.09
C ASP A 87 -8.72 -11.71 -6.77
N MET A 88 -7.40 -11.53 -6.62
CA MET A 88 -6.83 -10.90 -5.42
C MET A 88 -7.25 -9.44 -5.29
N LEU A 89 -7.22 -8.67 -6.39
CA LEU A 89 -7.60 -7.26 -6.40
C LEU A 89 -9.05 -7.07 -5.93
N GLU A 90 -9.99 -7.88 -6.40
CA GLU A 90 -11.39 -7.81 -5.98
C GLU A 90 -11.59 -8.30 -4.55
N ALA A 91 -10.94 -9.39 -4.16
CA ALA A 91 -11.04 -9.96 -2.81
C ALA A 91 -10.49 -9.02 -1.73
N THR A 92 -9.43 -8.29 -2.04
CA THR A 92 -8.76 -7.37 -1.11
C THR A 92 -8.92 -5.89 -1.50
N SER A 93 -9.95 -5.55 -2.29
CA SER A 93 -10.20 -4.17 -2.71
C SER A 93 -10.27 -3.23 -1.51
N LEU A 94 -9.64 -2.06 -1.62
CA LEU A 94 -9.71 -1.02 -0.59
C LEU A 94 -11.16 -0.57 -0.33
N GLY A 95 -12.05 -0.68 -1.32
CA GLY A 95 -13.47 -0.34 -1.15
C GLY A 95 -14.20 -1.31 -0.22
N ARG A 96 -13.69 -2.55 -0.09
CA ARG A 96 -14.20 -3.56 0.85
C ARG A 96 -13.55 -3.50 2.22
N GLN A 97 -12.38 -2.87 2.34
CA GLN A 97 -11.72 -2.69 3.63
C GLN A 97 -12.54 -1.76 4.54
N PRO A 98 -12.82 -2.13 5.81
CA PRO A 98 -13.36 -1.19 6.77
C PRO A 98 -12.36 -0.06 7.05
N TYR A 99 -12.83 1.05 7.61
CA TYR A 99 -11.92 2.05 8.13
C TYR A 99 -11.28 1.55 9.44
N LEU A 100 -9.98 1.26 9.38
CA LEU A 100 -9.22 0.59 10.43
C LEU A 100 -8.51 1.55 11.38
N ALA A 101 -8.49 2.86 11.12
CA ALA A 101 -7.72 3.81 11.94
C ALA A 101 -8.08 3.75 13.44
N PRO A 102 -9.36 3.67 13.86
CA PRO A 102 -9.70 3.53 15.27
C PRO A 102 -9.08 2.30 15.92
N GLN A 103 -9.13 1.15 15.25
CA GLN A 103 -8.59 -0.12 15.73
C GLN A 103 -7.06 -0.13 15.72
N LEU A 104 -6.44 0.44 14.69
CA LEU A 104 -4.97 0.58 14.59
C LEU A 104 -4.41 1.42 15.74
N ARG A 105 -5.11 2.49 16.15
CA ARG A 105 -4.72 3.31 17.31
C ARG A 105 -4.89 2.59 18.66
N GLN A 106 -5.65 1.50 18.70
CA GLN A 106 -5.90 0.71 19.91
C GLN A 106 -5.03 -0.55 19.98
N LEU A 107 -4.12 -0.77 19.02
CA LEU A 107 -3.20 -1.89 19.11
C LEU A 107 -2.35 -1.76 20.36
N THR A 108 -2.29 -2.84 21.14
CA THR A 108 -1.45 -2.94 22.33
C THR A 108 0.03 -3.09 21.98
N GLY A 109 0.32 -3.54 20.76
CA GLY A 109 1.66 -3.74 20.25
C GLY A 109 2.19 -2.52 19.47
N PRO A 110 3.51 -2.41 19.34
CA PRO A 110 4.21 -1.47 18.46
C PRO A 110 3.58 -1.32 17.08
N LEU A 111 3.32 -0.09 16.67
CA LEU A 111 2.87 0.28 15.33
C LEU A 111 3.77 1.36 14.75
N ARG A 112 4.10 1.25 13.46
CA ARG A 112 4.78 2.31 12.72
C ARG A 112 4.30 2.35 11.28
N VAL A 113 4.13 3.55 10.75
CA VAL A 113 3.84 3.78 9.33
C VAL A 113 5.03 4.48 8.69
N LEU A 114 5.58 3.90 7.63
CA LEU A 114 6.61 4.51 6.79
C LEU A 114 5.97 5.06 5.52
N CYS A 115 6.27 6.32 5.19
CA CYS A 115 5.95 6.91 3.90
C CYS A 115 7.18 7.58 3.31
N GLY A 116 7.35 7.54 2.00
CA GLY A 116 8.36 8.35 1.33
C GLY A 116 8.04 9.85 1.41
N GLU A 117 9.08 10.67 1.44
CA GLU A 117 9.03 12.13 1.41
C GLU A 117 8.18 12.68 0.25
N ASN A 118 8.23 12.03 -0.91
CA ASN A 118 7.53 12.42 -2.13
C ASN A 118 6.14 11.76 -2.28
N ASP A 119 5.60 11.16 -1.20
CA ASP A 119 4.24 10.61 -1.15
C ASP A 119 3.31 11.44 -0.22
N PRO A 120 2.90 12.65 -0.63
CA PRO A 120 2.07 13.52 0.20
C PRO A 120 0.67 12.94 0.46
N LYS A 121 0.19 12.03 -0.41
CA LYS A 121 -1.12 11.39 -0.24
C LYS A 121 -1.10 10.48 0.99
N PHE A 122 -0.15 9.55 1.05
CA PHE A 122 -0.11 8.58 2.14
C PHE A 122 0.45 9.17 3.43
N GLN A 123 1.31 10.18 3.34
CA GLN A 123 1.65 10.99 4.52
C GLN A 123 0.41 11.64 5.15
N ARG A 124 -0.45 12.27 4.34
CA ARG A 124 -1.69 12.87 4.85
C ARG A 124 -2.62 11.81 5.44
N LEU A 125 -2.84 10.69 4.75
CA LEU A 125 -3.67 9.61 5.26
C LEU A 125 -3.20 9.10 6.64
N ALA A 126 -1.88 8.91 6.82
CA ALA A 126 -1.34 8.47 8.10
C ALA A 126 -1.49 9.54 9.20
N ARG A 127 -1.27 10.82 8.88
CA ARG A 127 -1.45 11.94 9.82
C ARG A 127 -2.90 12.12 10.23
N ASP A 128 -3.82 12.14 9.28
CA ASP A 128 -5.26 12.31 9.52
C ASP A 128 -5.82 11.13 10.34
N ALA A 129 -5.31 9.93 10.09
CA ALA A 129 -5.62 8.73 10.87
C ALA A 129 -4.96 8.71 12.26
N GLY A 130 -4.07 9.65 12.58
CA GLY A 130 -3.35 9.69 13.86
C GLY A 130 -2.40 8.50 14.06
N LEU A 131 -1.83 7.97 12.98
CA LEU A 131 -0.90 6.84 13.02
C LEU A 131 0.55 7.33 13.18
N PRO A 132 1.41 6.54 13.85
CA PRO A 132 2.81 6.91 14.10
C PRO A 132 3.65 6.89 12.82
N LEU A 133 3.65 8.02 12.12
CA LEU A 133 4.30 8.22 10.82
C LEU A 133 5.80 8.54 10.95
N ARG A 134 6.60 7.89 10.11
CA ARG A 134 8.01 8.23 9.84
C ARG A 134 8.21 8.42 8.34
N ILE A 135 9.09 9.36 8.01
CA ILE A 135 9.35 9.75 6.63
C ILE A 135 10.68 9.17 6.16
N VAL A 136 10.67 8.49 5.03
CA VAL A 136 11.88 8.04 4.33
C VAL A 136 12.28 9.14 3.33
N PRO A 137 13.49 9.73 3.45
CA PRO A 137 13.91 10.84 2.59
C PRO A 137 14.13 10.36 1.15
N GLN A 138 13.95 11.28 0.18
CA GLN A 138 14.21 11.04 -1.25
C GLN A 138 13.45 9.84 -1.84
N ALA A 139 12.30 9.50 -1.25
CA ALA A 139 11.52 8.33 -1.60
C ALA A 139 10.07 8.67 -1.97
N GLY A 140 9.49 7.93 -2.93
CA GLY A 140 8.06 7.98 -3.26
C GLY A 140 7.25 6.92 -2.52
N HIS A 141 6.22 6.39 -3.17
CA HIS A 141 5.33 5.38 -2.57
C HIS A 141 6.05 4.08 -2.18
N ASN A 142 6.87 3.53 -3.08
CA ASN A 142 7.69 2.34 -2.84
C ASN A 142 9.04 2.77 -2.24
N ALA A 143 9.01 3.28 -1.01
CA ALA A 143 10.17 3.84 -0.35
C ALA A 143 11.31 2.84 -0.16
N HIS A 144 11.00 1.56 0.09
CA HIS A 144 12.00 0.51 0.21
C HIS A 144 12.82 0.29 -1.09
N LEU A 145 12.24 0.58 -2.26
CA LEU A 145 12.96 0.51 -3.54
C LEU A 145 13.72 1.79 -3.85
N ALA A 146 13.12 2.94 -3.52
CA ALA A 146 13.68 4.24 -3.86
C ALA A 146 14.88 4.60 -2.98
N ASN A 147 14.81 4.33 -1.67
CA ASN A 147 15.88 4.57 -0.71
C ASN A 147 15.95 3.42 0.30
N PRO A 148 16.54 2.28 -0.09
CA PRO A 148 16.63 1.10 0.77
C PRO A 148 17.45 1.33 2.04
N GLN A 149 18.44 2.23 2.01
CA GLN A 149 19.32 2.48 3.15
C GLN A 149 18.55 3.10 4.32
N ASP A 150 17.83 4.20 4.08
CA ASP A 150 17.04 4.86 5.12
C ASP A 150 15.81 4.05 5.52
N PHE A 151 15.21 3.30 4.57
CA PHE A 151 14.14 2.36 4.90
C PHE A 151 14.61 1.30 5.90
N VAL A 152 15.80 0.72 5.67
CA VAL A 152 16.39 -0.27 6.58
C VAL A 152 16.75 0.35 7.93
N ALA A 153 17.24 1.59 7.97
CA ALA A 153 17.53 2.29 9.23
C ALA A 153 16.26 2.49 10.08
N GLU A 154 15.15 2.89 9.46
CA GLU A 154 13.86 2.99 10.15
C GLU A 154 13.32 1.63 10.60
N LEU A 155 13.48 0.59 9.77
CA LEU A 155 13.11 -0.78 10.12
C LEU A 155 13.93 -1.31 11.30
N GLN A 156 15.25 -1.11 11.31
CA GLN A 156 16.12 -1.51 12.42
C GLN A 156 15.75 -0.77 13.70
N THR A 157 15.50 0.53 13.61
CA THR A 157 15.01 1.32 14.75
C THR A 157 13.71 0.75 15.30
N PHE A 158 12.78 0.36 14.43
CA PHE A 158 11.53 -0.29 14.85
C PHE A 158 11.76 -1.67 15.46
N LEU A 159 12.67 -2.49 14.94
CA LEU A 159 12.91 -3.83 15.48
C LEU A 159 13.62 -3.81 16.84
N VAL A 160 14.53 -2.86 17.05
CA VAL A 160 15.31 -2.74 18.30
C VAL A 160 14.55 -1.92 19.35
N ASN A 161 13.87 -0.86 18.92
CA ASN A 161 13.09 0.05 19.76
C ASN A 161 11.66 0.17 19.20
N PRO A 162 10.83 -0.87 19.39
CA PRO A 162 9.54 -0.96 18.72
C PRO A 162 8.52 0.04 19.28
N GLY A 163 8.67 0.44 20.54
CA GLY A 163 7.88 1.47 21.22
C GLY A 163 8.38 1.64 22.64
#